data_AF-A0A1E7F7L0-F1
#
_entry.id   AF-A0A1E7F7L0-F1
#
_cell.length_a   1.000
_cell.length_b   1.000
_cell.length_c   1.000
_cell.angle_alpha   90.00
_cell.angle_beta   90.00
_cell.angle_gamma   90.00
#
_symmetry.space_group_name_H-M   'P 1'
#
loop_
_entity.id
_entity.type
_entity.pdbx_description
1 polymer ?
#
loop_
_entity_poly.entity_id
_entity_poly.type
_entity_poly.pdbx_seq_one_letter_code
_entity_poly.pdbx_strand_id
1 'polypeptide(L)'
;MNNNDAYRRPSMSSSSPSTSSSTAITCATGPMTFSASDPDPDIAAAASVDALLANELNKLSFQERESINEEIHGVDVRNLGVEETPQLLRESFQQLNVELEQIRPERVLFDRSQKLFGSTTYLNTEEFRIMFLRCDLFDCRKAAIRLCDFVDLVHELYGDVALRRRAYLTDMTELERRMLLAGAYQVLPGRDRAGRRLLGSIAFDAPKSFSMQSRLRLSLYCILSVLEDVETQRKGVISVSWWHNVTVDDFILRGKVHKRMICFPMRLGALHCCIPSEYSGSSTQNNNKINPGSSNGVVLSGLSEIIKAMFVLSIGPKLRPHFRMHTGSAVECMYALQSFGIHSDQIPVNISTGRLKTKQHSKWLQLCQLKEDSLKKYGYKFDRIIECPNNKDILFGRGRPIMRHPGNAIMRNIVQSKLEEYSNSRSKKESILVTWDVVRLLKGKYGARFLKEENGENNGLGWVEVSNDTARSKVRIAFRDARTKILKSAEMETANNTATINTAKDNCAVDSTNTKRKGDATTVSLLSSNIAAIPFRKIDSQVQHNDSSTSAFLAMNGNQSTNTGKRPRLCQTYFNFDN
;
A
#
# COMPACT_ATOMS: atom_id res chain seq x y z
N MET A 1 -23.07 14.21 -58.34
CA MET A 1 -22.34 14.83 -59.46
C MET A 1 -20.89 14.40 -59.34
N ASN A 2 -20.44 13.68 -60.37
CA ASN A 2 -19.10 13.12 -60.52
C ASN A 2 -18.02 14.21 -60.47
N ASN A 3 -16.86 13.88 -59.90
CA ASN A 3 -15.62 13.93 -60.68
C ASN A 3 -14.52 13.11 -60.00
N ASN A 4 -14.11 12.07 -60.73
CA ASN A 4 -12.81 11.43 -60.65
C ASN A 4 -11.75 12.46 -61.03
N ASP A 5 -10.58 12.43 -60.39
CA ASP A 5 -9.35 12.46 -61.17
C ASP A 5 -8.16 11.86 -60.43
N ALA A 6 -7.44 11.06 -61.21
CA ALA A 6 -6.32 10.23 -60.85
C ALA A 6 -5.02 11.02 -60.82
N TYR A 7 -4.12 10.69 -59.87
CA TYR A 7 -2.71 11.07 -59.99
C TYR A 7 -1.80 9.86 -59.71
N ARG A 8 -1.22 9.35 -60.79
CA ARG A 8 -0.01 8.51 -60.83
C ARG A 8 1.18 9.29 -60.26
N ARG A 9 2.04 8.61 -59.49
CA ARG A 9 3.48 8.93 -59.36
C ARG A 9 4.33 7.66 -59.36
N PRO A 10 5.61 7.77 -59.76
CA PRO A 10 6.35 6.70 -60.46
C PRO A 10 7.29 5.90 -59.57
N SER A 11 7.64 4.72 -60.09
CA SER A 11 8.69 3.81 -59.63
C SER A 11 10.09 4.44 -59.67
N MET A 12 10.85 4.30 -58.59
CA MET A 12 12.32 4.34 -58.64
C MET A 12 12.92 3.26 -57.76
N SER A 13 13.82 2.52 -58.42
CA SER A 13 14.73 1.51 -57.92
C SER A 13 15.78 2.10 -57.00
N SER A 14 16.16 1.37 -55.96
CA SER A 14 17.46 1.57 -55.30
C SER A 14 18.05 0.23 -54.87
N SER A 15 19.34 0.13 -55.15
CA SER A 15 20.22 -1.02 -55.25
C SER A 15 20.83 -1.42 -53.90
N SER A 16 20.89 -2.74 -53.67
CA SER A 16 21.62 -3.39 -52.57
C SER A 16 23.14 -3.35 -52.79
N PRO A 17 23.98 -3.16 -51.76
CA PRO A 17 25.41 -3.37 -51.85
C PRO A 17 25.80 -4.82 -51.50
N SER A 18 26.80 -5.30 -52.25
CA SER A 18 27.49 -6.58 -52.25
C SER A 18 28.19 -6.95 -50.94
N THR A 19 28.05 -8.21 -50.53
CA THR A 19 28.86 -8.88 -49.50
C THR A 19 30.11 -9.53 -50.11
N SER A 20 31.25 -9.31 -49.48
CA SER A 20 32.56 -9.85 -49.84
C SER A 20 32.98 -11.04 -48.97
N SER A 21 33.41 -12.11 -49.66
CA SER A 21 34.40 -13.15 -49.28
C SER A 21 34.28 -13.87 -47.93
N SER A 22 33.84 -15.13 -47.99
CA SER A 22 34.13 -16.19 -47.01
C SER A 22 35.42 -16.92 -47.37
N THR A 23 36.27 -17.17 -46.38
CA THR A 23 37.41 -18.10 -46.49
C THR A 23 37.07 -19.35 -45.70
N ALA A 24 37.03 -20.49 -46.38
CA ALA A 24 36.82 -21.80 -45.79
C ALA A 24 38.14 -22.36 -45.25
N ILE A 25 38.10 -22.95 -44.05
CA ILE A 25 39.10 -23.93 -43.59
C ILE A 25 38.35 -25.18 -43.18
N THR A 26 38.69 -26.26 -43.86
CA THR A 26 38.25 -27.65 -43.70
C THR A 26 38.87 -28.33 -42.48
N CYS A 27 38.13 -29.25 -41.82
CA CYS A 27 38.63 -30.53 -41.29
C CYS A 27 37.42 -31.32 -40.72
N ALA A 28 37.01 -32.42 -41.36
CA ALA A 28 37.45 -33.80 -41.12
C ALA A 28 36.56 -34.52 -40.07
N THR A 29 35.72 -35.40 -40.59
CA THR A 29 34.79 -36.29 -39.90
C THR A 29 35.50 -37.57 -39.41
N GLY A 30 35.31 -37.93 -38.15
CA GLY A 30 35.62 -39.26 -37.59
C GLY A 30 35.13 -39.40 -36.14
N PRO A 31 34.44 -40.49 -35.76
CA PRO A 31 33.82 -40.61 -34.44
C PRO A 31 34.77 -41.25 -33.42
N MET A 32 34.89 -40.65 -32.24
CA MET A 32 35.51 -41.26 -31.07
C MET A 32 34.55 -41.10 -29.89
N THR A 33 34.01 -42.23 -29.46
CA THR A 33 33.21 -42.39 -28.24
C THR A 33 34.07 -42.15 -27.01
N PHE A 34 33.65 -41.26 -26.11
CA PHE A 34 34.09 -41.23 -24.72
C PHE A 34 32.88 -41.16 -23.79
N SER A 35 32.95 -41.96 -22.74
CA SER A 35 31.90 -42.33 -21.80
C SER A 35 31.32 -41.16 -21.01
N ALA A 36 30.01 -41.22 -20.77
CA ALA A 36 29.29 -40.38 -19.84
C ALA A 36 29.88 -40.52 -18.42
N SER A 37 30.44 -39.43 -17.91
CA SER A 37 30.48 -39.17 -16.47
C SER A 37 29.36 -38.19 -16.17
N ASP A 38 28.41 -38.61 -15.34
CA ASP A 38 27.27 -37.82 -14.89
C ASP A 38 27.71 -36.42 -14.43
N PRO A 39 27.05 -35.35 -14.88
CA PRO A 39 27.28 -34.04 -14.31
C PRO A 39 26.68 -34.01 -12.90
N ASP A 40 27.55 -33.70 -11.94
CA ASP A 40 27.24 -33.42 -10.53
C ASP A 40 25.99 -32.51 -10.42
N PRO A 41 24.90 -32.94 -9.75
CA PRO A 41 23.60 -32.27 -9.82
C PRO A 41 23.53 -30.91 -9.11
N ASP A 42 24.62 -30.42 -8.51
CA ASP A 42 24.58 -29.27 -7.59
C ASP A 42 25.13 -27.93 -8.10
N ILE A 43 25.54 -27.77 -9.38
CA ILE A 43 26.29 -26.54 -9.77
C ILE A 43 25.74 -25.69 -10.93
N ALA A 44 24.76 -26.09 -11.75
CA ALA A 44 24.55 -25.36 -13.01
C ALA A 44 23.10 -25.07 -13.49
N ALA A 45 22.17 -24.68 -12.59
CA ALA A 45 20.90 -24.06 -13.04
C ALA A 45 20.18 -23.16 -12.00
N ALA A 46 20.85 -22.73 -10.92
CA ALA A 46 20.26 -21.91 -9.86
C ALA A 46 21.19 -20.77 -9.40
N ALA A 47 21.69 -19.97 -10.33
CA ALA A 47 22.06 -18.58 -10.01
C ALA A 47 20.77 -17.82 -9.68
N SER A 48 20.24 -18.03 -8.47
CA SER A 48 18.89 -17.70 -8.05
C SER A 48 18.57 -16.20 -8.18
N VAL A 49 17.32 -15.85 -8.48
CA VAL A 49 16.79 -14.48 -8.40
C VAL A 49 17.09 -13.84 -7.04
N ASP A 50 17.14 -14.64 -5.99
CA ASP A 50 17.53 -14.19 -4.65
C ASP A 50 18.98 -13.74 -4.60
N ALA A 51 19.89 -14.37 -5.35
CA ALA A 51 21.27 -13.93 -5.48
C ALA A 51 21.36 -12.58 -6.21
N LEU A 52 20.50 -12.32 -7.20
CA LEU A 52 20.43 -11.01 -7.87
C LEU A 52 19.93 -9.93 -6.92
N LEU A 53 18.83 -10.17 -6.20
CA LEU A 53 18.30 -9.24 -5.20
C LEU A 53 19.30 -9.00 -4.07
N ALA A 54 19.94 -10.06 -3.58
CA ALA A 54 21.00 -10.01 -2.59
C ALA A 54 22.20 -9.17 -3.07
N ASN A 55 22.66 -9.40 -4.31
CA ASN A 55 23.77 -8.64 -4.88
C ASN A 55 23.45 -7.14 -4.99
N GLU A 56 22.22 -6.78 -5.35
CA GLU A 56 21.81 -5.37 -5.39
C GLU A 56 21.73 -4.74 -4.01
N LEU A 57 21.17 -5.45 -3.03
CA LEU A 57 21.18 -4.98 -1.64
C LEU A 57 22.61 -4.83 -1.10
N ASN A 58 23.53 -5.72 -1.47
CA ASN A 58 24.93 -5.63 -1.07
C ASN A 58 25.69 -4.45 -1.66
N LYS A 59 25.19 -3.83 -2.74
CA LYS A 59 25.74 -2.60 -3.31
C LYS A 59 25.37 -1.35 -2.51
N LEU A 60 24.41 -1.48 -1.59
CA LEU A 60 23.95 -0.39 -0.74
C LEU A 60 24.69 -0.40 0.60
N SER A 61 24.91 0.79 1.16
CA SER A 61 25.41 0.93 2.53
C SER A 61 24.43 0.31 3.54
N PHE A 62 24.91 0.07 4.77
CA PHE A 62 24.04 -0.40 5.86
C PHE A 62 22.88 0.58 6.11
N GLN A 63 23.17 1.88 6.15
CA GLN A 63 22.18 2.93 6.40
C GLN A 63 21.12 3.02 5.28
N GLU A 64 21.53 2.88 4.01
CA GLU A 64 20.59 2.83 2.90
C GLU A 64 19.69 1.58 2.96
N ARG A 65 20.25 0.42 3.31
CA ARG A 65 19.46 -0.81 3.47
C ARG A 65 18.44 -0.71 4.60
N GLU A 66 18.86 -0.16 5.73
CA GLU A 66 17.98 0.05 6.88
C GLU A 66 16.86 1.03 6.53
N SER A 67 17.19 2.18 5.93
CA SER A 67 16.22 3.18 5.49
C SER A 67 15.20 2.61 4.49
N ILE A 68 15.65 1.84 3.50
CA ILE A 68 14.75 1.17 2.54
C ILE A 68 13.86 0.16 3.26
N ASN A 69 14.40 -0.60 4.21
CA ASN A 69 13.62 -1.58 4.95
C ASN A 69 12.57 -0.92 5.84
N GLU A 70 12.92 0.17 6.52
CA GLU A 70 11.97 1.01 7.27
C GLU A 70 10.88 1.56 6.35
N GLU A 71 11.26 2.12 5.19
CA GLU A 71 10.32 2.64 4.21
C GLU A 71 9.34 1.55 3.76
N ILE A 72 9.80 0.35 3.42
CA ILE A 72 8.92 -0.74 2.99
C ILE A 72 7.93 -1.12 4.08
N HIS A 73 8.35 -1.16 5.34
CA HIS A 73 7.47 -1.45 6.48
C HIS A 73 6.60 -0.27 6.90
N GLY A 74 6.77 0.90 6.28
CA GLY A 74 6.05 2.12 6.63
C GLY A 74 6.51 2.69 7.98
N VAL A 75 7.76 2.46 8.36
CA VAL A 75 8.44 3.04 9.53
C VAL A 75 9.23 4.26 9.05
N ASP A 76 9.13 5.37 9.81
CA ASP A 76 9.82 6.64 9.55
C ASP A 76 9.78 7.19 8.11
N VAL A 77 8.63 7.05 7.43
CA VAL A 77 8.39 7.57 6.05
C VAL A 77 8.26 9.11 6.03
N ARG A 78 9.10 9.84 6.77
CA ARG A 78 9.08 11.29 6.86
C ARG A 78 9.67 11.92 5.60
N ASN A 79 8.99 11.95 4.45
CA ASN A 79 9.39 12.75 3.26
C ASN A 79 10.92 12.82 2.97
N LEU A 80 11.69 11.78 3.33
CA LEU A 80 13.15 11.80 3.42
C LEU A 80 13.76 13.09 4.04
N GLY A 81 13.11 13.68 5.05
CA GLY A 81 13.58 14.86 5.78
C GLY A 81 13.13 16.21 5.23
N VAL A 82 12.33 16.28 4.15
CA VAL A 82 11.93 17.57 3.56
C VAL A 82 10.69 18.14 4.25
N GLU A 83 10.87 19.26 4.96
CA GLU A 83 9.79 20.06 5.51
C GLU A 83 9.27 21.06 4.46
N GLU A 84 7.99 20.94 4.10
CA GLU A 84 7.33 21.84 3.15
C GLU A 84 7.02 23.19 3.79
N THR A 85 7.99 24.10 3.82
CA THR A 85 7.80 25.47 4.26
C THR A 85 7.25 26.35 3.12
N PRO A 86 6.51 27.44 3.42
CA PRO A 86 6.09 28.39 2.39
C PRO A 86 7.26 28.98 1.58
N GLN A 87 8.44 29.10 2.19
CA GLN A 87 9.64 29.55 1.51
C GLN A 87 10.15 28.52 0.50
N LEU A 88 10.31 27.26 0.93
CA LEU A 88 10.74 26.17 0.05
C LEU A 88 9.82 26.05 -1.17
N LEU A 89 8.50 26.13 -0.97
CA LEU A 89 7.53 26.06 -2.06
C LEU A 89 7.73 27.17 -3.08
N ARG A 90 7.84 28.44 -2.63
CA ARG A 90 8.06 29.59 -3.52
C ARG A 90 9.35 29.46 -4.31
N GLU A 91 10.46 29.15 -3.63
CA GLU A 91 11.77 28.99 -4.26
C GLU A 91 11.78 27.83 -5.25
N SER A 92 11.16 26.70 -4.91
CA SER A 92 11.08 25.52 -5.78
C SER A 92 10.25 25.76 -7.02
N PHE A 93 9.13 26.50 -6.94
CA PHE A 93 8.36 26.86 -8.13
C PHE A 93 9.13 27.81 -9.05
N GLN A 94 9.84 28.78 -8.49
CA GLN A 94 10.70 29.69 -9.26
C GLN A 94 11.82 28.89 -9.95
N GLN A 95 12.52 28.03 -9.22
CA GLN A 95 13.59 27.22 -9.79
C GLN A 95 13.07 26.22 -10.83
N LEU A 96 11.92 25.58 -10.59
CA LEU A 96 11.29 24.70 -11.58
C LEU A 96 11.00 25.42 -12.91
N ASN A 97 10.55 26.68 -12.87
CA ASN A 97 10.35 27.47 -14.07
C ASN A 97 11.66 27.71 -14.83
N VAL A 98 12.73 28.05 -14.12
CA VAL A 98 14.05 28.25 -14.72
C VAL A 98 14.52 26.96 -15.41
N GLU A 99 14.42 25.83 -14.72
CA GLU A 99 14.80 24.53 -15.27
C GLU A 99 13.99 24.13 -16.50
N LEU A 100 12.67 24.37 -16.47
CA LEU A 100 11.77 24.10 -17.60
C LEU A 100 12.13 24.95 -18.83
N GLU A 101 12.35 26.25 -18.66
CA GLU A 101 12.74 27.11 -19.78
C GLU A 101 14.12 26.74 -20.33
N GLN A 102 15.05 26.30 -19.48
CA GLN A 102 16.37 25.84 -19.92
C GLN A 102 16.29 24.59 -20.79
N ILE A 103 15.44 23.60 -20.45
CA ILE A 103 15.30 22.36 -21.23
C ILE A 103 14.30 22.48 -22.38
N ARG A 104 13.44 23.51 -22.36
CA ARG A 104 12.33 23.67 -23.30
C ARG A 104 12.71 23.50 -24.78
N PRO A 105 13.85 24.02 -25.29
CA PRO A 105 14.22 23.85 -26.69
C PRO A 105 14.34 22.38 -27.14
N GLU A 106 14.73 21.49 -26.22
CA GLU A 106 14.88 20.05 -26.48
C GLU A 106 13.59 19.26 -26.22
N ARG A 107 12.58 19.89 -25.61
CA ARG A 107 11.33 19.25 -25.16
C ARG A 107 10.16 19.64 -26.06
N VAL A 108 10.16 19.08 -27.27
CA VAL A 108 9.24 19.43 -28.37
C VAL A 108 7.78 19.47 -27.96
N LEU A 109 7.28 18.46 -27.23
CA LEU A 109 5.85 18.39 -26.88
C LEU A 109 5.50 19.31 -25.71
N PHE A 110 6.43 19.54 -24.78
CA PHE A 110 6.27 20.57 -23.77
C PHE A 110 6.22 21.96 -24.42
N ASP A 111 7.17 22.30 -25.30
CA ASP A 111 7.16 23.56 -26.04
C ASP A 111 5.91 23.72 -26.91
N ARG A 112 5.44 22.64 -27.55
CA ARG A 112 4.15 22.63 -28.27
C ARG A 112 2.99 23.02 -27.36
N SER A 113 2.93 22.48 -26.14
CA SER A 113 1.88 22.84 -25.17
C SER A 113 1.91 24.33 -24.82
N GLN A 114 3.12 24.90 -24.67
CA GLN A 114 3.30 26.33 -24.38
C GLN A 114 2.89 27.20 -25.57
N LYS A 115 3.21 26.80 -26.81
CA LYS A 115 2.83 27.52 -28.03
C LYS A 115 1.32 27.47 -28.31
N LEU A 116 0.69 26.32 -28.12
CA LEU A 116 -0.73 26.14 -28.43
C LEU A 116 -1.67 26.70 -27.35
N PHE A 117 -1.30 26.56 -26.08
CA PHE A 117 -2.21 26.85 -24.97
C PHE A 117 -1.66 27.89 -23.99
N GLY A 118 -0.34 28.09 -23.93
CA GLY A 118 0.28 29.10 -23.07
C GLY A 118 -0.19 29.00 -21.61
N SER A 119 -0.66 30.11 -21.05
CA SER A 119 -1.17 30.14 -19.67
C SER A 119 -2.43 29.30 -19.42
N THR A 120 -3.11 28.80 -20.45
CA THR A 120 -4.37 28.05 -20.31
C THR A 120 -4.18 26.54 -20.15
N THR A 121 -2.96 26.01 -20.32
CA THR A 121 -2.72 24.58 -20.04
C THR A 121 -2.60 24.31 -18.54
N TYR A 122 -3.21 23.22 -18.10
CA TYR A 122 -3.07 22.72 -16.73
C TYR A 122 -1.61 22.39 -16.35
N LEU A 123 -0.73 22.16 -17.34
CA LEU A 123 0.69 21.90 -17.13
C LEU A 123 1.43 23.08 -16.46
N ASN A 124 0.83 24.27 -16.49
CA ASN A 124 1.39 25.49 -15.93
C ASN A 124 0.88 25.83 -14.53
N THR A 125 -0.10 25.09 -14.00
CA THR A 125 -0.65 25.40 -12.68
C THR A 125 0.23 24.85 -11.55
N GLU A 126 0.24 25.55 -10.42
CA GLU A 126 0.98 25.14 -9.23
C GLU A 126 0.47 23.79 -8.71
N GLU A 127 -0.84 23.55 -8.74
CA GLU A 127 -1.46 22.30 -8.29
C GLU A 127 -0.98 21.10 -9.10
N PHE A 128 -0.68 21.31 -10.38
CA PHE A 128 -0.16 20.24 -11.23
C PHE A 128 1.34 20.04 -11.02
N ARG A 129 2.11 21.13 -11.03
CA ARG A 129 3.58 21.09 -10.94
C ARG A 129 4.10 20.63 -9.59
N ILE A 130 3.39 20.92 -8.51
CA ILE A 130 3.78 20.50 -7.16
C ILE A 130 3.84 18.97 -7.01
N MET A 131 3.07 18.23 -7.81
CA MET A 131 3.14 16.76 -7.80
C MET A 131 4.53 16.27 -8.22
N PHE A 132 5.16 16.93 -9.20
CA PHE A 132 6.50 16.57 -9.70
C PHE A 132 7.57 16.98 -8.69
N LEU A 133 7.45 18.18 -8.12
CA LEU A 133 8.34 18.64 -7.04
C LEU A 133 8.31 17.67 -5.85
N ARG A 134 7.13 17.31 -5.34
CA ARG A 134 6.99 16.35 -4.24
C ARG A 134 7.52 14.95 -4.60
N CYS A 135 7.30 14.51 -5.84
CA CYS A 135 7.78 13.22 -6.34
C CYS A 135 9.31 13.13 -6.29
N ASP A 136 10.00 14.17 -6.73
CA ASP A 136 11.47 14.23 -6.77
C ASP A 136 12.08 14.98 -5.57
N LEU A 137 11.35 15.10 -4.47
CA LEU A 137 11.82 15.69 -3.20
C LEU A 137 12.39 17.11 -3.38
N PHE A 138 11.73 17.90 -4.23
CA PHE A 138 12.07 19.27 -4.58
C PHE A 138 13.41 19.44 -5.34
N ASP A 139 13.96 18.36 -5.91
CA ASP A 139 14.96 18.45 -6.97
C ASP A 139 14.29 18.99 -8.25
N CYS A 140 14.41 20.30 -8.44
CA CYS A 140 13.71 21.03 -9.50
C CYS A 140 14.13 20.58 -10.90
N ARG A 141 15.40 20.20 -11.09
CA ARG A 141 15.91 19.68 -12.37
C ARG A 141 15.27 18.34 -12.70
N LYS A 142 15.27 17.40 -11.74
CA LYS A 142 14.63 16.09 -11.94
C LYS A 142 13.13 16.23 -12.17
N ALA A 143 12.46 17.11 -11.40
CA ALA A 143 11.05 17.39 -11.56
C ALA A 143 10.72 17.97 -12.95
N ALA A 144 11.55 18.89 -13.47
CA ALA A 144 11.39 19.45 -14.82
C ALA A 144 11.52 18.37 -15.90
N ILE A 145 12.56 17.53 -15.82
CA ILE A 145 12.78 16.42 -16.75
C ILE A 145 11.58 15.46 -16.71
N ARG A 146 11.15 15.06 -15.51
CA ARG A 146 10.01 14.16 -15.31
C ARG A 146 8.72 14.75 -15.87
N LEU A 147 8.48 16.05 -15.69
CA LEU A 147 7.31 16.74 -16.27
C LEU A 147 7.33 16.64 -17.80
N CYS A 148 8.47 16.90 -18.44
CA CYS A 148 8.57 16.81 -19.90
C CYS A 148 8.39 15.38 -20.40
N ASP A 149 9.04 14.39 -19.77
CA ASP A 149 8.87 12.96 -20.12
C ASP A 149 7.41 12.50 -19.92
N PHE A 150 6.73 13.05 -18.92
CA PHE A 150 5.31 12.83 -18.70
C PHE A 150 4.47 13.45 -19.82
N VAL A 151 4.78 14.67 -20.26
CA VAL A 151 4.09 15.34 -21.36
C VAL A 151 4.22 14.54 -22.66
N ASP A 152 5.41 14.02 -22.94
CA ASP A 152 5.66 13.16 -24.09
C ASP A 152 4.76 11.91 -24.05
N LEU A 153 4.69 11.26 -22.88
CA LEU A 153 3.83 10.09 -22.68
C LEU A 153 2.34 10.41 -22.85
N VAL A 154 1.82 11.47 -22.21
CA VAL A 154 0.37 11.75 -22.30
C VAL A 154 -0.05 12.20 -23.70
N HIS A 155 0.85 12.84 -24.46
CA HIS A 155 0.62 13.12 -25.88
C HIS A 155 0.58 11.85 -26.71
N GLU A 156 1.50 10.89 -26.50
CA GLU A 156 1.42 9.57 -27.15
C GLU A 156 0.08 8.87 -26.84
N LEU A 157 -0.42 9.04 -25.61
CA LEU A 157 -1.65 8.39 -25.18
C LEU A 157 -2.91 9.11 -25.66
N TYR A 158 -2.96 10.43 -25.84
CA TYR A 158 -4.22 11.17 -26.08
C TYR A 158 -4.11 12.31 -27.10
N GLY A 159 -2.95 12.50 -27.72
CA GLY A 159 -2.65 13.60 -28.63
C GLY A 159 -2.72 14.97 -27.95
N ASP A 160 -3.01 16.00 -28.75
CA ASP A 160 -3.01 17.40 -28.32
C ASP A 160 -4.04 17.70 -27.21
N VAL A 161 -5.08 16.88 -27.05
CA VAL A 161 -6.08 17.05 -25.97
C VAL A 161 -5.40 16.98 -24.59
N ALA A 162 -4.43 16.08 -24.41
CA ALA A 162 -3.70 15.93 -23.16
C ALA A 162 -2.69 17.03 -22.87
N LEU A 163 -2.37 17.87 -23.86
CA LEU A 163 -1.56 19.07 -23.67
C LEU A 163 -2.40 20.25 -23.14
N ARG A 164 -3.72 20.21 -23.36
CA ARG A 164 -4.65 21.25 -22.90
C ARG A 164 -5.26 20.94 -21.54
N ARG A 165 -5.69 19.70 -21.31
CA ARG A 165 -6.37 19.26 -20.09
C ARG A 165 -6.00 17.84 -19.70
N ARG A 166 -6.28 17.47 -18.44
CA ARG A 166 -6.21 16.07 -18.00
C ARG A 166 -7.25 15.21 -18.72
N ALA A 167 -6.93 13.92 -18.86
CA ALA A 167 -7.85 12.92 -19.40
C ALA A 167 -9.02 12.66 -18.44
N TYR A 168 -10.19 12.48 -19.02
CA TYR A 168 -11.46 12.17 -18.36
C TYR A 168 -11.87 10.71 -18.59
N LEU A 169 -12.81 10.18 -17.81
CA LEU A 169 -13.40 8.85 -18.06
C LEU A 169 -14.04 8.76 -19.45
N THR A 170 -14.56 9.88 -19.96
CA THR A 170 -15.16 9.96 -21.30
C THR A 170 -14.14 9.86 -22.43
N ASP A 171 -12.85 10.07 -22.17
CA ASP A 171 -11.78 9.92 -23.18
C ASP A 171 -11.33 8.46 -23.35
N MET A 172 -11.80 7.55 -22.48
CA MET A 172 -11.51 6.13 -22.59
C MET A 172 -12.41 5.46 -23.65
N THR A 173 -11.92 4.37 -24.23
CA THR A 173 -12.74 3.48 -25.06
C THR A 173 -13.73 2.67 -24.20
N GLU A 174 -14.72 2.07 -24.85
CA GLU A 174 -15.69 1.21 -24.16
C GLU A 174 -15.03 -0.02 -23.51
N LEU A 175 -14.02 -0.59 -24.18
CA LEU A 175 -13.23 -1.68 -23.62
C LEU A 175 -12.46 -1.21 -22.37
N GLU A 176 -11.79 -0.07 -22.43
CA GLU A 176 -11.05 0.50 -21.30
C GLU A 176 -11.96 0.77 -20.10
N ARG A 177 -13.14 1.37 -20.30
CA ARG A 177 -14.12 1.58 -19.23
C ARG A 177 -14.58 0.27 -18.61
N ARG A 178 -14.88 -0.75 -19.43
CA ARG A 178 -15.26 -2.08 -18.94
C ARG A 178 -14.15 -2.71 -18.12
N MET A 179 -12.90 -2.61 -18.56
CA MET A 179 -11.75 -3.13 -17.82
C MET A 179 -11.50 -2.38 -16.51
N LEU A 180 -11.70 -1.06 -16.52
CA LEU A 180 -11.60 -0.24 -15.31
C LEU A 180 -12.69 -0.61 -14.30
N LEU A 181 -13.93 -0.80 -14.76
CA LEU A 181 -15.07 -1.24 -13.94
C LEU A 181 -14.90 -2.66 -13.39
N ALA A 182 -14.27 -3.56 -14.15
CA ALA A 182 -13.97 -4.92 -13.71
C ALA A 182 -13.01 -4.94 -12.50
N GLY A 183 -12.31 -3.84 -12.22
CA GLY A 183 -11.48 -3.69 -11.03
C GLY A 183 -10.19 -4.49 -11.08
N ALA A 184 -9.61 -4.68 -12.27
CA ALA A 184 -8.27 -5.22 -12.40
C ALA A 184 -7.18 -4.25 -11.91
N TYR A 185 -7.40 -2.95 -12.12
CA TYR A 185 -6.62 -1.87 -11.55
C TYR A 185 -7.54 -1.15 -10.57
N GLN A 186 -7.29 -1.29 -9.27
CA GLN A 186 -8.13 -0.70 -8.24
C GLN A 186 -7.38 0.35 -7.43
N VAL A 187 -8.10 1.41 -7.11
CA VAL A 187 -7.76 2.25 -5.98
C VAL A 187 -8.37 1.59 -4.74
N LEU A 188 -7.53 1.13 -3.80
CA LEU A 188 -8.01 0.43 -2.60
C LEU A 188 -8.58 1.45 -1.61
N PRO A 189 -9.47 1.09 -0.68
CA PRO A 189 -10.22 2.08 0.11
C PRO A 189 -9.42 2.81 1.21
N GLY A 190 -8.18 2.41 1.49
CA GLY A 190 -7.43 2.96 2.60
C GLY A 190 -5.95 3.21 2.31
N ARG A 191 -5.21 3.29 3.41
CA ARG A 191 -3.79 3.58 3.46
C ARG A 191 -3.07 2.49 4.24
N ASP A 192 -1.77 2.40 4.04
CA ASP A 192 -0.92 1.62 4.94
C ASP A 192 -0.72 2.36 6.29
N ARG A 193 0.09 1.76 7.18
CA ARG A 193 0.39 2.35 8.50
C ARG A 193 1.08 3.72 8.42
N ALA A 194 1.81 4.00 7.33
CA ALA A 194 2.52 5.27 7.13
C ALA A 194 1.65 6.36 6.49
N GLY A 195 0.42 6.03 6.07
CA GLY A 195 -0.49 6.97 5.40
C GLY A 195 -0.34 6.97 3.87
N ARG A 196 0.43 6.04 3.30
CA ARG A 196 0.61 5.90 1.85
C ARG A 196 -0.61 5.28 1.21
N ARG A 197 -0.97 5.77 0.02
CA ARG A 197 -2.15 5.31 -0.70
C ARG A 197 -1.92 3.93 -1.29
N LEU A 198 -2.91 3.04 -1.18
CA LEU A 198 -2.82 1.69 -1.73
C LEU A 198 -3.42 1.61 -3.14
N LEU A 199 -2.66 1.07 -4.08
CA LEU A 199 -3.08 0.76 -5.44
C LEU A 199 -3.00 -0.76 -5.67
N GLY A 200 -4.09 -1.36 -6.15
CA GLY A 200 -4.19 -2.77 -6.48
C GLY A 200 -4.00 -3.03 -7.98
N SER A 201 -3.11 -3.95 -8.33
CA SER A 201 -3.00 -4.51 -9.70
C SER A 201 -3.23 -6.00 -9.65
N ILE A 202 -4.42 -6.43 -10.02
CA ILE A 202 -4.84 -7.81 -9.87
C ILE A 202 -4.74 -8.50 -11.22
N ALA A 203 -4.32 -9.75 -11.21
CA ALA A 203 -4.41 -10.62 -12.34
C ALA A 203 -5.84 -10.72 -12.86
N PHE A 204 -5.99 -10.65 -14.17
CA PHE A 204 -7.28 -10.83 -14.84
C PHE A 204 -7.05 -11.29 -16.27
N ASP A 205 -8.04 -11.99 -16.81
CA ASP A 205 -8.05 -12.38 -18.22
C ASP A 205 -8.44 -11.18 -19.08
N ALA A 206 -7.42 -10.48 -19.58
CA ALA A 206 -7.62 -9.39 -20.51
C ALA A 206 -7.85 -9.93 -21.93
N PRO A 207 -8.79 -9.38 -22.71
CA PRO A 207 -8.86 -9.69 -24.13
C PRO A 207 -7.57 -9.24 -24.83
N LYS A 208 -7.16 -9.95 -25.89
CA LYS A 208 -5.93 -9.63 -26.65
C LYS A 208 -5.92 -8.19 -27.20
N SER A 209 -7.09 -7.59 -27.41
CA SER A 209 -7.24 -6.19 -27.84
C SER A 209 -6.92 -5.17 -26.73
N PHE A 210 -6.79 -5.58 -25.47
CA PHE A 210 -6.44 -4.71 -24.35
C PHE A 210 -4.93 -4.43 -24.32
N SER A 211 -4.55 -3.44 -25.11
CA SER A 211 -3.17 -3.10 -25.43
C SER A 211 -2.37 -2.51 -24.27
N MET A 212 -1.04 -2.36 -24.48
CA MET A 212 -0.17 -1.60 -23.58
C MET A 212 -0.68 -0.16 -23.39
N GLN A 213 -1.15 0.49 -24.46
CA GLN A 213 -1.66 1.86 -24.43
C GLN A 213 -2.89 1.96 -23.52
N SER A 214 -3.83 1.00 -23.64
CA SER A 214 -5.01 0.95 -22.78
C SER A 214 -4.67 0.73 -21.30
N ARG A 215 -3.66 -0.10 -21.00
CA ARG A 215 -3.16 -0.30 -19.63
C ARG A 215 -2.51 0.96 -19.05
N LEU A 216 -1.73 1.67 -19.88
CA LEU A 216 -1.13 2.95 -19.49
C LEU A 216 -2.18 4.02 -19.24
N ARG A 217 -3.22 4.10 -20.07
CA ARG A 217 -4.36 5.01 -19.87
C ARG A 217 -5.09 4.76 -18.57
N LEU A 218 -5.41 3.50 -18.25
CA LEU A 218 -6.03 3.15 -16.96
C LEU A 218 -5.10 3.51 -15.79
N SER A 219 -3.82 3.15 -15.87
CA SER A 219 -2.84 3.42 -14.80
C SER A 219 -2.67 4.92 -14.57
N LEU A 220 -2.53 5.69 -15.65
CA LEU A 220 -2.44 7.16 -15.63
C LEU A 220 -3.65 7.76 -14.93
N TYR A 221 -4.85 7.34 -15.33
CA TYR A 221 -6.08 7.87 -14.77
C TYR A 221 -6.18 7.58 -13.27
N CYS A 222 -5.98 6.33 -12.84
CA CYS A 222 -5.99 5.97 -11.42
C CYS A 222 -4.96 6.76 -10.61
N ILE A 223 -3.73 6.85 -11.11
CA ILE A 223 -2.62 7.49 -10.39
C ILE A 223 -2.81 9.00 -10.27
N LEU A 224 -3.13 9.70 -11.36
CA LEU A 224 -3.37 11.13 -11.28
C LEU A 224 -4.62 11.48 -10.44
N SER A 225 -5.57 10.56 -10.35
CA SER A 225 -6.77 10.74 -9.53
C SER A 225 -6.46 10.62 -8.03
N VAL A 226 -5.64 9.64 -7.63
CA VAL A 226 -5.22 9.54 -6.22
C VAL A 226 -4.23 10.64 -5.83
N LEU A 227 -3.47 11.16 -6.78
CA LEU A 227 -2.57 12.30 -6.55
C LEU A 227 -3.32 13.64 -6.42
N GLU A 228 -4.65 13.70 -6.56
CA GLU A 228 -5.39 14.89 -6.13
C GLU A 228 -5.31 15.11 -4.61
N ASP A 229 -5.01 14.06 -3.86
CA ASP A 229 -4.81 14.12 -2.42
C ASP A 229 -3.35 14.45 -2.06
N VAL A 230 -3.17 15.56 -1.33
CA VAL A 230 -1.86 16.06 -0.87
C VAL A 230 -1.17 15.06 0.05
N GLU A 231 -1.89 14.29 0.89
CA GLU A 231 -1.28 13.28 1.74
C GLU A 231 -0.62 12.18 0.88
N THR A 232 -1.29 11.77 -0.20
CA THR A 232 -0.76 10.80 -1.16
C THR A 232 0.46 11.33 -1.90
N GLN A 233 0.45 12.59 -2.34
CA GLN A 233 1.64 13.20 -2.95
C GLN A 233 2.82 13.24 -1.98
N ARG A 234 2.55 13.57 -0.71
CA ARG A 234 3.57 13.70 0.34
C ARG A 234 4.13 12.37 0.77
N LYS A 235 3.29 11.37 1.04
CA LYS A 235 3.69 10.08 1.60
C LYS A 235 4.05 9.06 0.53
N GLY A 236 3.46 9.17 -0.65
CA GLY A 236 3.61 8.24 -1.74
C GLY A 236 2.53 7.15 -1.75
N VAL A 237 2.78 6.13 -2.56
CA VAL A 237 1.87 5.00 -2.78
C VAL A 237 2.54 3.67 -2.45
N ILE A 238 1.71 2.67 -2.23
CA ILE A 238 2.08 1.27 -2.22
C ILE A 238 1.34 0.57 -3.35
N SER A 239 2.08 -0.18 -4.15
CA SER A 239 1.48 -1.04 -5.16
C SER A 239 1.39 -2.47 -4.61
N VAL A 240 0.17 -3.00 -4.58
CA VAL A 240 -0.09 -4.40 -4.25
C VAL A 240 -0.54 -5.09 -5.52
N SER A 241 0.24 -6.06 -5.96
CA SER A 241 -0.10 -6.89 -7.08
C SER A 241 -0.49 -8.29 -6.62
N TRP A 242 -1.57 -8.83 -7.20
CA TRP A 242 -2.14 -10.10 -6.79
C TRP A 242 -2.29 -11.01 -8.00
N TRP A 243 -1.45 -12.05 -8.07
CA TRP A 243 -1.25 -12.84 -9.28
C TRP A 243 -1.86 -14.22 -9.14
N HIS A 244 -2.87 -14.49 -9.96
CA HIS A 244 -3.48 -15.81 -10.08
C HIS A 244 -3.85 -16.06 -11.54
N ASN A 245 -3.54 -17.26 -12.07
CA ASN A 245 -3.83 -17.67 -13.45
C ASN A 245 -3.31 -16.71 -14.53
N VAL A 246 -2.12 -16.12 -14.35
CA VAL A 246 -1.58 -15.17 -15.34
C VAL A 246 -0.70 -15.85 -16.38
N THR A 247 -0.82 -15.42 -17.63
CA THR A 247 0.03 -15.87 -18.73
C THR A 247 1.36 -15.12 -18.78
N VAL A 248 2.39 -15.77 -19.34
CA VAL A 248 3.72 -15.16 -19.58
C VAL A 248 3.62 -13.88 -20.42
N ASP A 249 2.71 -13.85 -21.40
CA ASP A 249 2.50 -12.67 -22.26
C ASP A 249 1.94 -11.48 -21.49
N ASP A 250 0.94 -11.70 -20.61
CA ASP A 250 0.38 -10.64 -19.76
C ASP A 250 1.45 -10.10 -18.80
N PHE A 251 2.33 -10.98 -18.33
CA PHE A 251 3.47 -10.62 -17.52
C PHE A 251 4.42 -9.65 -18.24
N ILE A 252 4.91 -10.05 -19.42
CA ILE A 252 5.83 -9.24 -20.24
C ILE A 252 5.18 -7.88 -20.55
N LEU A 253 3.90 -7.88 -20.88
CA LEU A 253 3.14 -6.67 -21.18
C LEU A 253 3.08 -5.73 -19.96
N ARG A 254 2.79 -6.24 -18.76
CA ARG A 254 2.78 -5.44 -17.52
C ARG A 254 4.16 -4.90 -17.17
N GLY A 255 5.22 -5.65 -17.46
CA GLY A 255 6.59 -5.17 -17.32
C GLY A 255 6.91 -3.98 -18.22
N LYS A 256 6.46 -4.03 -19.49
CA LYS A 256 6.58 -2.89 -20.42
C LYS A 256 5.80 -1.67 -19.92
N VAL A 257 4.60 -1.86 -19.39
CA VAL A 257 3.79 -0.79 -18.78
C VAL A 257 4.54 -0.13 -17.61
N HIS A 258 5.08 -0.91 -16.67
CA HIS A 258 5.82 -0.37 -15.51
C HIS A 258 7.02 0.48 -15.93
N LYS A 259 7.80 0.04 -16.92
CA LYS A 259 8.94 0.81 -17.44
C LYS A 259 8.55 2.18 -18.01
N ARG A 260 7.33 2.30 -18.54
CA ARG A 260 6.79 3.56 -19.07
C ARG A 260 6.18 4.46 -18.00
N MET A 261 5.79 3.91 -16.85
CA MET A 261 5.22 4.67 -15.73
C MET A 261 6.26 5.45 -14.91
N ILE A 262 7.54 5.30 -15.20
CA ILE A 262 8.63 5.96 -14.46
C ILE A 262 8.56 7.49 -14.51
N CYS A 263 7.85 8.09 -15.46
CA CYS A 263 7.66 9.54 -15.56
C CYS A 263 6.43 10.04 -14.78
N PHE A 264 5.60 9.15 -14.22
CA PHE A 264 4.47 9.60 -13.42
C PHE A 264 4.96 10.35 -12.17
N PRO A 265 4.25 11.41 -11.73
CA PRO A 265 4.62 12.18 -10.54
C PRO A 265 4.19 11.47 -9.26
N MET A 266 4.65 10.24 -9.07
CA MET A 266 4.24 9.34 -8.00
C MET A 266 5.46 8.72 -7.33
N ARG A 267 5.57 8.90 -6.01
CA ARG A 267 6.57 8.21 -5.19
C ARG A 267 6.07 6.83 -4.79
N LEU A 268 6.72 5.78 -5.26
CA LEU A 268 6.41 4.39 -4.91
C LEU A 268 7.26 3.96 -3.72
N GLY A 269 6.62 3.77 -2.56
CA GLY A 269 7.34 3.38 -1.34
C GLY A 269 7.66 1.89 -1.25
N ALA A 270 6.76 1.04 -1.75
CA ALA A 270 6.96 -0.41 -1.82
C ALA A 270 6.10 -1.05 -2.91
N LEU A 271 6.59 -2.18 -3.43
CA LEU A 271 5.92 -3.01 -4.40
C LEU A 271 5.76 -4.42 -3.82
N HIS A 272 4.53 -4.77 -3.46
CA HIS A 272 4.20 -6.11 -2.97
C HIS A 272 3.61 -6.96 -4.09
N CYS A 273 4.11 -8.18 -4.25
CA CYS A 273 3.57 -9.17 -5.19
C CYS A 273 3.13 -10.40 -4.42
N CYS A 274 1.83 -10.69 -4.42
CA CYS A 274 1.26 -11.88 -3.85
C CYS A 274 0.99 -12.90 -4.96
N ILE A 275 1.49 -14.12 -4.79
CA ILE A 275 1.26 -15.25 -5.68
C ILE A 275 0.65 -16.39 -4.86
N PRO A 276 -0.68 -16.39 -4.65
CA PRO A 276 -1.35 -17.46 -3.92
C PRO A 276 -1.25 -18.80 -4.67
N SER A 277 -0.86 -19.87 -3.96
CA SER A 277 -0.80 -21.23 -4.49
C SER A 277 -2.19 -21.83 -4.75
N GLU A 278 -3.17 -21.53 -3.87
CA GLU A 278 -4.53 -22.08 -3.95
C GLU A 278 -5.58 -21.10 -3.38
N TYR A 279 -6.81 -21.17 -3.89
CA TYR A 279 -8.01 -20.64 -3.21
C TYR A 279 -8.80 -21.81 -2.66
N SER A 280 -9.17 -21.77 -1.38
CA SER A 280 -9.78 -22.87 -0.63
C SER A 280 -11.23 -23.21 -1.02
N GLY A 281 -11.65 -22.96 -2.27
CA GLY A 281 -13.00 -23.23 -2.76
C GLY A 281 -13.12 -23.63 -4.24
N SER A 282 -12.02 -23.84 -4.98
CA SER A 282 -12.11 -24.24 -6.40
C SER A 282 -12.37 -25.73 -6.65
N SER A 283 -12.71 -26.51 -5.61
CA SER A 283 -13.01 -27.95 -5.72
C SER A 283 -14.51 -28.26 -5.96
N THR A 284 -15.21 -27.45 -6.75
CA THR A 284 -16.52 -27.84 -7.30
C THR A 284 -16.66 -27.35 -8.74
N GLN A 285 -15.90 -27.97 -9.65
CA GLN A 285 -16.42 -28.18 -11.00
C GLN A 285 -17.07 -29.56 -11.06
N ASN A 286 -18.38 -29.53 -11.30
CA ASN A 286 -19.16 -30.68 -11.73
C ASN A 286 -18.44 -31.42 -12.86
N ASN A 287 -18.31 -32.73 -12.69
CA ASN A 287 -17.64 -33.68 -13.57
C ASN A 287 -18.34 -33.93 -14.93
N ASN A 288 -19.05 -32.97 -15.51
CA ASN A 288 -19.77 -33.19 -16.77
C ASN A 288 -19.70 -31.98 -17.73
N LYS A 289 -18.57 -31.88 -18.42
CA LYS A 289 -18.40 -31.52 -19.85
C LYS A 289 -16.95 -31.07 -20.08
N ILE A 290 -16.13 -32.02 -20.53
CA ILE A 290 -14.80 -31.74 -21.06
C ILE A 290 -15.01 -31.03 -22.40
N ASN A 291 -14.87 -29.71 -22.42
CA ASN A 291 -14.53 -28.97 -23.63
C ASN A 291 -12.99 -28.92 -23.70
N PRO A 292 -12.34 -29.56 -24.70
CA PRO A 292 -10.91 -29.42 -24.89
C PRO A 292 -10.64 -28.04 -25.50
N GLY A 293 -10.34 -27.06 -24.66
CA GLY A 293 -10.07 -25.69 -25.12
C GLY A 293 -9.93 -24.62 -24.03
N SER A 294 -10.27 -24.93 -22.77
CA SER A 294 -10.03 -24.03 -21.65
C SER A 294 -8.87 -24.56 -20.81
N SER A 295 -7.71 -23.92 -20.91
CA SER A 295 -6.53 -24.21 -20.08
C SER A 295 -6.89 -24.02 -18.61
N ASN A 296 -7.05 -25.14 -17.89
CA ASN A 296 -7.21 -25.16 -16.45
C ASN A 296 -5.92 -24.62 -15.80
N GLY A 297 -6.04 -23.45 -15.15
CA GLY A 297 -4.98 -22.81 -14.39
C GLY A 297 -4.66 -23.58 -13.13
N VAL A 298 -3.79 -24.58 -13.25
CA VAL A 298 -3.04 -25.13 -12.12
C VAL A 298 -1.73 -24.36 -12.09
N VAL A 299 -1.52 -23.53 -11.07
CA VAL A 299 -0.23 -22.88 -10.82
C VAL A 299 0.71 -23.97 -10.29
N LEU A 300 1.38 -24.68 -11.20
CA LEU A 300 2.46 -25.61 -10.85
C LEU A 300 3.53 -24.84 -10.07
N SER A 301 4.01 -25.42 -8.96
CA SER A 301 4.98 -24.83 -8.03
C SER A 301 6.27 -24.29 -8.66
N GLY A 302 6.61 -24.70 -9.90
CA GLY A 302 7.73 -24.14 -10.67
C GLY A 302 7.48 -22.78 -11.30
N LEU A 303 6.22 -22.35 -11.46
CA LEU A 303 5.91 -21.03 -12.05
C LEU A 303 6.15 -19.87 -11.08
N SER A 304 6.11 -20.06 -9.76
CA SER A 304 6.32 -18.96 -8.80
C SER A 304 7.72 -18.36 -8.92
N GLU A 305 8.76 -19.18 -9.04
CA GLU A 305 10.14 -18.72 -9.23
C GLU A 305 10.37 -18.08 -10.61
N ILE A 306 9.68 -18.56 -11.65
CA ILE A 306 9.70 -17.92 -12.97
C ILE A 306 8.99 -16.57 -12.91
N ILE A 307 7.82 -16.49 -12.29
CA ILE A 307 7.07 -15.24 -12.10
C ILE A 307 7.90 -14.24 -11.29
N LYS A 308 8.57 -14.71 -10.22
CA LYS A 308 9.51 -13.91 -9.43
C LYS A 308 10.64 -13.36 -10.29
N ALA A 309 11.31 -14.22 -11.06
CA ALA A 309 12.40 -13.82 -11.95
C ALA A 309 11.94 -12.76 -12.95
N MET A 310 10.82 -13.03 -13.63
CA MET A 310 10.26 -12.10 -14.60
C MET A 310 9.89 -10.76 -13.95
N PHE A 311 9.36 -10.77 -12.72
CA PHE A 311 8.97 -9.55 -12.01
C PHE A 311 10.18 -8.72 -11.62
N VAL A 312 11.16 -9.34 -11.00
CA VAL A 312 12.43 -8.70 -10.64
C VAL A 312 13.11 -8.12 -11.87
N LEU A 313 13.14 -8.85 -12.99
CA LEU A 313 13.70 -8.34 -14.25
C LEU A 313 12.89 -7.16 -14.82
N SER A 314 11.58 -7.15 -14.65
CA SER A 314 10.69 -6.14 -15.22
C SER A 314 10.73 -4.78 -14.51
N ILE A 315 10.89 -4.75 -13.18
CA ILE A 315 10.83 -3.53 -12.36
C ILE A 315 12.13 -2.71 -12.38
N GLY A 316 13.24 -3.35 -12.76
CA GLY A 316 14.56 -2.71 -12.89
C GLY A 316 15.26 -2.41 -11.56
N PRO A 317 16.57 -2.11 -11.61
CA PRO A 317 17.45 -2.06 -10.43
C PRO A 317 17.06 -1.02 -9.38
N LYS A 318 16.45 0.10 -9.79
CA LYS A 318 16.04 1.16 -8.86
C LYS A 318 14.88 0.74 -7.95
N LEU A 319 13.96 -0.10 -8.42
CA LEU A 319 12.76 -0.50 -7.67
C LEU A 319 12.91 -1.84 -6.95
N ARG A 320 13.87 -2.68 -7.36
CA ARG A 320 14.13 -4.00 -6.76
C ARG A 320 14.35 -3.95 -5.23
N PRO A 321 15.07 -2.98 -4.64
CA PRO A 321 15.21 -2.91 -3.18
C PRO A 321 13.86 -2.75 -2.46
N HIS A 322 12.89 -2.06 -3.10
CA HIS A 322 11.55 -1.78 -2.59
C HIS A 322 10.53 -2.89 -2.87
N PHE A 323 10.95 -3.99 -3.51
CA PHE A 323 10.09 -5.10 -3.88
C PHE A 323 10.03 -6.18 -2.79
N ARG A 324 8.84 -6.71 -2.53
CA ARG A 324 8.62 -7.89 -1.68
C ARG A 324 7.65 -8.84 -2.36
N MET A 325 8.03 -10.11 -2.42
CA MET A 325 7.18 -11.18 -2.91
C MET A 325 6.68 -12.04 -1.75
N HIS A 326 5.40 -12.37 -1.80
CA HIS A 326 4.68 -13.18 -0.82
C HIS A 326 4.09 -14.40 -1.53
N THR A 327 4.38 -15.58 -1.04
CA THR A 327 3.94 -16.87 -1.61
C THR A 327 3.25 -17.72 -0.54
N GLY A 328 2.52 -18.75 -0.96
CA GLY A 328 1.74 -19.61 -0.06
C GLY A 328 0.24 -19.46 -0.30
N SER A 329 -0.59 -19.83 0.67
CA SER A 329 -2.04 -19.64 0.58
C SER A 329 -2.44 -18.16 0.47
N ALA A 330 -3.62 -17.88 -0.06
CA ALA A 330 -4.17 -16.51 -0.08
C ALA A 330 -4.24 -15.88 1.32
N VAL A 331 -4.46 -16.69 2.36
CA VAL A 331 -4.50 -16.25 3.75
C VAL A 331 -3.10 -15.87 4.26
N GLU A 332 -2.08 -16.67 3.95
CA GLU A 332 -0.68 -16.37 4.30
C GLU A 332 -0.20 -15.09 3.61
N CYS A 333 -0.49 -14.91 2.32
CA CYS A 333 -0.21 -13.66 1.60
C CYS A 333 -0.84 -12.45 2.30
N MET A 334 -2.09 -12.58 2.76
CA MET A 334 -2.77 -11.50 3.51
C MET A 334 -2.12 -11.24 4.87
N TYR A 335 -1.67 -12.27 5.60
CA TYR A 335 -0.95 -12.09 6.85
C TYR A 335 0.43 -11.46 6.64
N ALA A 336 1.15 -11.83 5.58
CA ALA A 336 2.41 -11.21 5.20
C ALA A 336 2.22 -9.71 4.94
N LEU A 337 1.20 -9.31 4.17
CA LEU A 337 0.89 -7.89 3.93
C LEU A 337 0.61 -7.09 5.22
N GLN A 338 0.04 -7.72 6.25
CA GLN A 338 -0.20 -7.04 7.54
C GLN A 338 1.09 -6.62 8.24
N SER A 339 2.20 -7.38 8.08
CA SER A 339 3.49 -7.02 8.67
C SER A 339 4.06 -5.72 8.08
N PHE A 340 3.62 -5.33 6.88
CA PHE A 340 3.91 -4.05 6.22
C PHE A 340 2.85 -2.97 6.46
N GLY A 341 1.83 -3.25 7.28
CA GLY A 341 0.78 -2.30 7.62
C GLY A 341 -0.36 -2.23 6.60
N ILE A 342 -0.48 -3.24 5.74
CA ILE A 342 -1.55 -3.35 4.75
C ILE A 342 -2.58 -4.32 5.31
N HIS A 343 -3.73 -3.80 5.74
CA HIS A 343 -4.77 -4.64 6.32
C HIS A 343 -5.50 -5.49 5.27
N SER A 344 -5.80 -6.73 5.61
CA SER A 344 -6.43 -7.70 4.70
C SER A 344 -7.85 -7.32 4.26
N ASP A 345 -8.56 -6.48 5.03
CA ASP A 345 -9.87 -5.95 4.67
C ASP A 345 -9.82 -4.95 3.51
N GLN A 346 -8.64 -4.37 3.24
CA GLN A 346 -8.41 -3.49 2.09
C GLN A 346 -8.13 -4.26 0.80
N ILE A 347 -7.76 -5.55 0.89
CA ILE A 347 -7.45 -6.36 -0.27
C ILE A 347 -8.75 -6.78 -0.96
N PRO A 348 -8.95 -6.40 -2.24
CA PRO A 348 -10.23 -6.55 -2.92
C PRO A 348 -10.38 -7.94 -3.54
N VAL A 349 -9.90 -8.98 -2.85
CA VAL A 349 -10.02 -10.38 -3.28
C VAL A 349 -10.82 -11.14 -2.22
N ASN A 350 -11.76 -11.95 -2.67
CA ASN A 350 -12.43 -12.92 -1.83
C ASN A 350 -11.57 -14.20 -1.78
N ILE A 351 -11.02 -14.51 -0.60
CA ILE A 351 -10.09 -15.63 -0.41
C ILE A 351 -10.68 -17.01 -0.71
N SER A 352 -12.01 -17.20 -0.57
CA SER A 352 -12.63 -18.51 -0.82
C SER A 352 -13.00 -18.70 -2.29
N THR A 353 -13.28 -17.61 -3.01
CA THR A 353 -13.77 -17.68 -4.41
C THR A 353 -12.79 -17.14 -5.45
N GLY A 354 -11.71 -16.46 -5.02
CA GLY A 354 -10.81 -15.72 -5.90
C GLY A 354 -11.43 -14.47 -6.55
N ARG A 355 -12.73 -14.21 -6.37
CA ARG A 355 -13.45 -13.12 -7.04
C ARG A 355 -13.07 -11.75 -6.47
N LEU A 356 -13.06 -10.75 -7.36
CA LEU A 356 -12.76 -9.37 -6.99
C LEU A 356 -13.93 -8.69 -6.29
N LYS A 357 -13.63 -7.93 -5.25
CA LYS A 357 -14.56 -7.02 -4.58
C LYS A 357 -14.46 -5.66 -5.25
N THR A 358 -15.46 -5.25 -6.01
CA THR A 358 -15.43 -3.98 -6.77
C THR A 358 -16.18 -2.84 -6.11
N LYS A 359 -16.96 -3.10 -5.04
CA LYS A 359 -17.85 -2.10 -4.41
C LYS A 359 -17.17 -0.75 -4.13
N GLN A 360 -15.99 -0.77 -3.50
CA GLN A 360 -15.29 0.48 -3.14
C GLN A 360 -14.70 1.17 -4.37
N HIS A 361 -14.14 0.39 -5.30
CA HIS A 361 -13.64 0.90 -6.57
C HIS A 361 -14.75 1.54 -7.41
N SER A 362 -15.95 0.96 -7.43
CA SER A 362 -17.11 1.53 -8.11
C SER A 362 -17.57 2.84 -7.47
N LYS A 363 -17.55 2.96 -6.13
CA LYS A 363 -17.82 4.23 -5.44
C LYS A 363 -16.79 5.30 -5.82
N TRP A 364 -15.51 4.93 -5.84
CA TRP A 364 -14.43 5.82 -6.28
C TRP A 364 -14.62 6.30 -7.72
N LEU A 365 -14.99 5.40 -8.65
CA LEU A 365 -15.28 5.78 -10.04
C LEU A 365 -16.47 6.74 -10.15
N GLN A 366 -17.54 6.52 -9.39
CA GLN A 366 -18.69 7.42 -9.33
C GLN A 366 -18.29 8.81 -8.82
N LEU A 367 -17.43 8.87 -7.79
CA LEU A 367 -16.90 10.14 -7.28
C LEU A 367 -16.04 10.85 -8.33
N CYS A 368 -15.22 10.12 -9.07
CA CYS A 368 -14.42 10.73 -10.14
C CYS A 368 -15.31 11.29 -11.25
N GLN A 369 -16.33 10.54 -11.70
CA GLN A 369 -17.30 11.00 -12.68
C GLN A 369 -18.01 12.28 -12.19
N LEU A 370 -18.45 12.31 -10.93
CA LEU A 370 -19.09 13.48 -10.33
C LEU A 370 -18.16 14.71 -10.33
N LYS A 371 -16.87 14.53 -10.00
CA LYS A 371 -15.87 15.61 -10.05
C LYS A 371 -15.70 16.16 -11.46
N GLU A 372 -15.60 15.29 -12.45
CA GLU A 372 -15.46 15.68 -13.87
C GLU A 372 -16.69 16.41 -14.38
N ASP A 373 -17.89 15.91 -14.06
CA ASP A 373 -19.15 16.53 -14.49
C ASP A 373 -19.35 17.89 -13.83
N SER A 374 -19.00 18.04 -12.55
CA SER A 374 -18.99 19.33 -11.87
C SER A 374 -18.05 20.32 -12.55
N LEU A 375 -16.82 19.89 -12.87
CA LEU A 375 -15.84 20.74 -13.54
C LEU A 375 -16.32 21.17 -14.93
N LYS A 376 -16.90 20.25 -15.71
CA LYS A 376 -17.44 20.54 -17.05
C LYS A 376 -18.65 21.48 -17.00
N LYS A 377 -19.56 21.28 -16.04
CA LYS A 377 -20.83 22.01 -15.97
C LYS A 377 -20.69 23.37 -15.28
N TYR A 378 -19.88 23.46 -14.24
CA TYR A 378 -19.81 24.63 -13.36
C TYR A 378 -18.44 25.32 -13.32
N GLY A 379 -17.41 24.72 -13.93
CA GLY A 379 -16.06 25.29 -13.95
C GLY A 379 -15.26 25.10 -12.65
N TYR A 380 -15.80 24.38 -11.66
CA TYR A 380 -15.09 24.06 -10.42
C TYR A 380 -15.23 22.58 -10.04
N LYS A 381 -14.20 22.07 -9.37
CA LYS A 381 -14.16 20.68 -8.88
C LYS A 381 -15.07 20.52 -7.68
N PHE A 382 -15.79 19.41 -7.62
CA PHE A 382 -16.52 19.01 -6.43
C PHE A 382 -15.54 18.48 -5.36
N ASP A 383 -15.35 19.23 -4.27
CA ASP A 383 -14.30 19.02 -3.26
C ASP A 383 -14.84 18.71 -1.85
N ARG A 384 -16.16 18.70 -1.68
CA ARG A 384 -16.81 18.45 -0.37
C ARG A 384 -16.56 17.04 0.17
N ILE A 385 -16.33 16.06 -0.70
CA ILE A 385 -16.15 14.65 -0.32
C ILE A 385 -14.67 14.31 -0.20
N ILE A 386 -14.31 13.81 0.98
CA ILE A 386 -13.03 13.18 1.27
C ILE A 386 -13.13 11.72 0.85
N GLU A 387 -12.40 11.35 -0.19
CA GLU A 387 -12.39 9.99 -0.76
C GLU A 387 -11.75 8.99 0.20
N CYS A 388 -10.51 9.25 0.63
CA CYS A 388 -9.76 8.40 1.54
C CYS A 388 -9.30 9.17 2.79
N PRO A 389 -9.79 8.81 4.00
CA PRO A 389 -9.33 9.40 5.25
C PRO A 389 -7.82 9.21 5.48
N ASN A 390 -7.21 10.14 6.21
CA ASN A 390 -5.83 10.04 6.68
C ASN A 390 -5.80 9.26 8.00
N ASN A 391 -4.65 8.69 8.36
CA ASN A 391 -4.53 7.87 9.57
C ASN A 391 -4.88 8.65 10.86
N LYS A 392 -4.70 9.97 10.86
CA LYS A 392 -5.07 10.87 11.97
C LYS A 392 -6.58 11.18 12.07
N ASP A 393 -7.36 10.92 11.03
CA ASP A 393 -8.78 11.24 11.02
C ASP A 393 -9.57 10.31 11.94
N ILE A 394 -10.65 10.84 12.50
CA ILE A 394 -11.51 10.19 13.48
C ILE A 394 -12.84 9.87 12.81
N LEU A 395 -13.09 8.58 12.58
CA LEU A 395 -14.20 8.11 11.76
C LEU A 395 -15.43 7.78 12.60
N PHE A 396 -16.59 8.33 12.24
CA PHE A 396 -17.90 7.85 12.67
C PHE A 396 -18.28 6.55 11.98
N GLY A 397 -19.15 5.78 12.62
CA GLY A 397 -19.59 4.47 12.12
C GLY A 397 -19.49 3.39 13.19
N ARG A 398 -19.68 2.15 12.78
CA ARG A 398 -19.66 0.95 13.63
C ARG A 398 -18.76 -0.11 12.99
N GLY A 399 -18.46 -1.16 13.76
CA GLY A 399 -17.70 -2.32 13.28
C GLY A 399 -16.19 -2.20 13.44
N ARG A 400 -15.50 -3.33 13.23
CA ARG A 400 -14.06 -3.47 13.49
C ARG A 400 -13.19 -2.50 12.67
N PRO A 401 -13.40 -2.26 11.37
CA PRO A 401 -12.55 -1.35 10.59
C PRO A 401 -12.58 0.09 11.14
N ILE A 402 -13.78 0.62 11.42
CA ILE A 402 -13.95 1.95 12.00
C ILE A 402 -13.35 2.01 13.40
N MET A 403 -13.59 1.00 14.25
CA MET A 403 -13.03 1.00 15.61
C MET A 403 -11.51 0.94 15.59
N ARG A 404 -10.89 0.16 14.71
CA ARG A 404 -9.43 -0.03 14.62
C ARG A 404 -8.71 1.08 13.85
N HIS A 405 -9.43 2.00 13.23
CA HIS A 405 -8.82 3.16 12.55
C HIS A 405 -7.86 3.89 13.50
N PRO A 406 -6.63 4.26 13.07
CA PRO A 406 -5.62 4.80 13.97
C PRO A 406 -6.08 6.06 14.73
N GLY A 407 -6.74 7.01 14.06
CA GLY A 407 -7.27 8.20 14.72
C GLY A 407 -8.34 7.90 15.77
N ASN A 408 -9.15 6.86 15.57
CA ASN A 408 -10.12 6.41 16.59
C ASN A 408 -9.42 5.77 17.79
N ALA A 409 -8.29 5.07 17.59
CA ALA A 409 -7.48 4.56 18.69
C ALA A 409 -6.84 5.69 19.49
N ILE A 410 -6.25 6.68 18.82
CA ILE A 410 -5.66 7.87 19.46
C ILE A 410 -6.72 8.62 20.28
N MET A 411 -7.90 8.88 19.71
CA MET A 411 -9.00 9.52 20.43
C MET A 411 -9.37 8.76 21.71
N ARG A 412 -9.46 7.42 21.66
CA ARG A 412 -9.77 6.61 22.85
C ARG A 412 -8.66 6.66 23.91
N ASN A 413 -7.40 6.68 23.51
CA ASN A 413 -6.29 6.82 24.45
C ASN A 413 -6.32 8.18 25.17
N ILE A 414 -6.61 9.26 24.43
CA ILE A 414 -6.78 10.60 25.03
C ILE A 414 -7.98 10.64 25.97
N VAL A 415 -9.12 10.06 25.56
CA VAL A 415 -10.31 9.94 26.42
C VAL A 415 -9.97 9.18 27.70
N GLN A 416 -9.21 8.09 27.61
CA GLN A 416 -8.78 7.32 28.77
C GLN A 416 -7.92 8.16 29.72
N SER A 417 -6.97 8.95 29.18
CA SER A 417 -6.11 9.83 29.99
C SER A 417 -6.85 10.96 30.71
N LYS A 418 -8.03 11.36 30.22
CA LYS A 418 -8.88 12.41 30.82
C LYS A 418 -10.11 11.85 31.55
N LEU A 419 -10.20 10.53 31.71
CA LEU A 419 -11.42 9.89 32.22
C LEU A 419 -11.69 10.23 33.68
N GLU A 420 -10.65 10.36 34.49
CA GLU A 420 -10.75 10.76 35.89
C GLU A 420 -11.26 12.20 36.02
N GLU A 421 -10.65 13.14 35.30
CA GLU A 421 -11.09 14.55 35.19
C GLU A 421 -12.58 14.66 34.79
N TYR A 422 -12.98 13.88 33.78
CA TYR A 422 -14.38 13.84 33.34
C TYR A 422 -15.33 13.22 34.38
N SER A 423 -14.88 12.18 35.10
CA SER A 423 -15.71 11.46 36.08
C SER A 423 -15.89 12.23 37.38
N ASN A 424 -14.88 13.01 37.77
CA ASN A 424 -14.88 13.85 38.98
C ASN A 424 -15.51 15.23 38.75
N SER A 425 -15.95 15.53 37.53
CA SER A 425 -16.63 16.78 37.19
C SER A 425 -17.86 17.01 38.09
N ARG A 426 -17.86 18.12 38.83
CA ARG A 426 -18.89 18.48 39.83
C ARG A 426 -20.15 19.07 39.19
N SER A 427 -20.07 19.42 37.90
CA SER A 427 -21.19 20.00 37.17
C SER A 427 -21.26 19.55 35.71
N LYS A 428 -22.45 19.70 35.11
CA LYS A 428 -22.65 19.52 33.67
C LYS A 428 -21.78 20.47 32.85
N LYS A 429 -21.52 21.68 33.33
CA LYS A 429 -20.67 22.66 32.64
C LYS A 429 -19.22 22.18 32.57
N GLU A 430 -18.70 21.66 33.67
CA GLU A 430 -17.33 21.14 33.78
C GLU A 430 -17.10 19.94 32.85
N SER A 431 -17.99 18.93 32.88
CA SER A 431 -17.89 17.78 31.98
C SER A 431 -17.96 18.17 30.50
N ILE A 432 -18.73 19.21 30.15
CA ILE A 432 -18.77 19.77 28.80
C ILE A 432 -17.41 20.37 28.41
N LEU A 433 -16.75 21.11 29.30
CA LEU A 433 -15.42 21.68 29.05
C LEU A 433 -14.38 20.59 28.78
N VAL A 434 -14.36 19.52 29.58
CA VAL A 434 -13.43 18.38 29.37
C VAL A 434 -13.63 17.76 27.98
N THR A 435 -14.88 17.60 27.51
CA THR A 435 -15.14 17.09 26.15
C THR A 435 -14.67 18.04 25.06
N TRP A 436 -14.78 19.36 25.27
CA TRP A 436 -14.27 20.37 24.34
C TRP A 436 -12.74 20.37 24.30
N ASP A 437 -12.08 20.19 25.44
CA ASP A 437 -10.63 20.13 25.53
C ASP A 437 -10.05 18.98 24.73
N VAL A 438 -10.69 17.80 24.78
CA VAL A 438 -10.30 16.66 23.95
C VAL A 438 -10.44 16.98 22.46
N VAL A 439 -11.55 17.62 22.03
CA VAL A 439 -11.72 18.01 20.62
C VAL A 439 -10.66 19.04 20.21
N ARG A 440 -10.40 20.05 21.04
CA ARG A 440 -9.36 21.08 20.78
C ARG A 440 -7.97 20.45 20.69
N LEU A 441 -7.63 19.53 21.60
CA LEU A 441 -6.36 18.81 21.58
C LEU A 441 -6.20 17.98 20.30
N LEU A 442 -7.24 17.21 19.93
CA LEU A 442 -7.23 16.36 18.73
C LEU A 442 -7.11 17.19 17.45
N LYS A 443 -7.89 18.27 17.31
CA LYS A 443 -7.84 19.13 16.13
C LYS A 443 -6.56 19.96 16.08
N GLY A 444 -6.15 20.58 17.19
CA GLY A 444 -5.01 21.49 17.25
C GLY A 444 -3.66 20.78 17.22
N LYS A 445 -3.42 19.84 18.15
CA LYS A 445 -2.11 19.17 18.28
C LYS A 445 -1.91 18.06 17.25
N TYR A 446 -2.96 17.30 16.95
CA TYR A 446 -2.86 16.16 16.04
C TYR A 446 -3.36 16.46 14.62
N GLY A 447 -3.94 17.63 14.38
CA GLY A 447 -4.50 17.99 13.07
C GLY A 447 -5.60 17.04 12.62
N ALA A 448 -6.33 16.41 13.55
CA ALA A 448 -7.32 15.39 13.26
C ALA A 448 -8.63 16.01 12.77
N ARG A 449 -9.26 15.42 11.75
CA ARG A 449 -10.64 15.74 11.36
C ARG A 449 -11.58 14.68 11.90
N PHE A 450 -12.82 15.09 12.16
CA PHE A 450 -13.87 14.16 12.55
C PHE A 450 -14.76 13.91 11.35
N LEU A 451 -14.78 12.68 10.83
CA LEU A 451 -15.35 12.36 9.54
C LEU A 451 -16.52 11.38 9.67
N LYS A 452 -17.60 11.65 8.94
CA LYS A 452 -18.75 10.75 8.82
C LYS A 452 -18.97 10.40 7.35
N GLU A 453 -19.36 9.16 7.07
CA GLU A 453 -19.75 8.78 5.72
C GLU A 453 -20.93 9.66 5.27
N GLU A 454 -20.85 10.16 4.05
CA GLU A 454 -21.90 10.97 3.46
C GLU A 454 -23.19 10.16 3.36
N ASN A 455 -24.30 10.72 3.86
CA ASN A 455 -25.62 10.14 3.68
C ASN A 455 -26.19 10.66 2.35
N GLY A 456 -26.17 9.83 1.30
CA GLY A 456 -26.80 10.13 0.01
C GLY A 456 -27.49 8.90 -0.58
N GLU A 457 -28.32 9.10 -1.60
CA GLU A 457 -29.11 8.06 -2.30
C GLU A 457 -28.25 6.88 -2.81
N ASN A 458 -26.94 7.08 -2.96
CA ASN A 458 -25.98 6.11 -3.48
C ASN A 458 -25.09 5.40 -2.42
N ASN A 459 -25.60 5.15 -1.20
CA ASN A 459 -24.83 4.52 -0.11
C ASN A 459 -23.56 5.28 0.32
N GLY A 460 -23.51 6.60 0.10
CA GLY A 460 -22.37 7.48 0.44
C GLY A 460 -21.16 7.30 -0.47
N LEU A 461 -20.74 8.37 -1.17
CA LEU A 461 -19.60 8.33 -2.10
C LEU A 461 -18.24 8.52 -1.39
N GLY A 462 -18.25 8.94 -0.13
CA GLY A 462 -17.05 9.10 0.68
C GLY A 462 -17.37 9.73 2.04
N TRP A 463 -16.43 10.51 2.55
CA TRP A 463 -16.46 11.09 3.89
C TRP A 463 -16.66 12.59 3.86
N VAL A 464 -17.33 13.13 4.88
CA VAL A 464 -17.46 14.58 5.10
C VAL A 464 -17.02 14.93 6.51
N GLU A 465 -16.35 16.08 6.66
CA GLU A 465 -16.02 16.60 8.00
C GLU A 465 -17.30 17.06 8.72
N VAL A 466 -17.43 16.69 9.98
CA VAL A 466 -18.57 17.07 10.82
C VAL A 466 -18.30 18.34 11.62
N SER A 467 -19.36 18.99 12.08
CA SER A 467 -19.26 20.14 12.97
C SER A 467 -18.57 19.80 14.29
N ASN A 468 -18.00 20.83 14.93
CA ASN A 468 -17.35 20.71 16.23
C ASN A 468 -18.29 20.14 17.31
N ASP A 469 -19.59 20.48 17.30
CA ASP A 469 -20.59 19.90 18.20
C ASP A 469 -20.81 18.41 17.97
N THR A 470 -20.81 17.99 16.70
CA THR A 470 -20.93 16.57 16.34
C THR A 470 -19.68 15.81 16.77
N ALA A 471 -18.49 16.37 16.55
CA ALA A 471 -17.22 15.83 17.02
C ALA A 471 -17.21 15.66 18.55
N ARG A 472 -17.63 16.69 19.29
CA ARG A 472 -17.77 16.64 20.76
C ARG A 472 -18.74 15.55 21.21
N SER A 473 -19.85 15.38 20.49
CA SER A 473 -20.82 14.33 20.80
C SER A 473 -20.19 12.93 20.72
N LYS A 474 -19.30 12.68 19.75
CA LYS A 474 -18.52 11.43 19.67
C LYS A 474 -17.59 11.25 20.86
N VAL A 475 -16.87 12.31 21.24
CA VAL A 475 -15.97 12.30 22.41
C VAL A 475 -16.75 12.02 23.70
N ARG A 476 -17.89 12.69 23.91
CA ARG A 476 -18.78 12.43 25.05
C ARG A 476 -19.24 10.98 25.11
N ILE A 477 -19.63 10.40 23.97
CA ILE A 477 -20.01 8.98 23.91
C ILE A 477 -18.81 8.09 24.28
N ALA A 478 -17.60 8.41 23.79
CA ALA A 478 -16.40 7.66 24.15
C ALA A 478 -16.11 7.69 25.65
N PHE A 479 -16.27 8.84 26.33
CA PHE A 479 -16.18 8.93 27.79
C PHE A 479 -17.22 8.04 28.50
N ARG A 480 -18.49 8.10 28.06
CA ARG A 480 -19.55 7.26 28.61
C ARG A 480 -19.24 5.77 28.46
N ASP A 481 -18.76 5.37 27.29
CA ASP A 481 -18.44 3.98 26.99
C ASP A 481 -17.21 3.51 27.79
N ALA A 482 -16.18 4.37 27.96
CA ALA A 482 -15.03 4.10 28.80
C ALA A 482 -15.40 3.94 30.29
N ARG A 483 -16.26 4.84 30.81
CA ARG A 483 -16.78 4.73 32.19
C ARG A 483 -17.58 3.44 32.40
N THR A 484 -18.46 3.10 31.46
CA THR A 484 -19.22 1.84 31.51
C THR A 484 -18.31 0.63 31.56
N LYS A 485 -17.19 0.66 30.81
CA LYS A 485 -16.21 -0.43 30.80
C LYS A 485 -15.53 -0.61 32.15
N ILE A 486 -15.13 0.47 32.82
CA ILE A 486 -14.52 0.41 34.16
C ILE A 486 -15.49 -0.17 35.19
N LEU A 487 -16.74 0.30 35.19
CA LEU A 487 -17.77 -0.19 36.12
C LEU A 487 -17.99 -1.70 35.97
N LYS A 488 -18.09 -2.18 34.72
CA LYS A 488 -18.23 -3.62 34.44
C LYS A 488 -17.01 -4.43 34.85
N SER A 489 -15.80 -3.89 34.66
CA SER A 489 -14.57 -4.55 35.12
C SER A 489 -14.53 -4.67 36.65
N ALA A 490 -14.94 -3.63 37.38
CA ALA A 490 -15.04 -3.65 38.84
C ALA A 490 -16.12 -4.62 39.36
N GLU A 491 -17.28 -4.68 38.69
CA GLU A 491 -18.34 -5.66 38.98
C GLU A 491 -17.86 -7.12 38.76
N MET A 492 -17.09 -7.37 37.69
CA MET A 492 -16.52 -8.70 37.43
C MET A 492 -15.45 -9.09 38.45
N GLU A 493 -14.59 -8.15 38.85
CA GLU A 493 -13.58 -8.39 39.88
C GLU A 493 -14.21 -8.68 41.26
N THR A 494 -15.24 -7.92 41.64
CA THR A 494 -15.98 -8.17 42.89
C THR A 494 -16.75 -9.49 42.86
N ALA A 495 -17.35 -9.87 41.73
CA ALA A 495 -18.00 -11.17 41.56
C ALA A 495 -16.99 -12.34 41.67
N ASN A 496 -15.82 -12.22 41.04
CA ASN A 496 -14.76 -13.23 41.12
C ASN A 496 -14.18 -13.37 42.55
N ASN A 497 -13.98 -12.24 43.24
CA ASN A 497 -13.53 -12.26 44.64
C ASN A 497 -14.58 -12.88 45.56
N THR A 498 -15.87 -12.61 45.35
CA THR A 498 -16.96 -13.20 46.13
C THR A 498 -17.08 -14.71 45.90
N ALA A 499 -16.93 -15.17 44.65
CA ALA A 499 -16.90 -16.60 44.31
C ALA A 499 -15.68 -17.31 44.94
N THR A 500 -14.53 -16.65 44.99
CA THR A 500 -13.30 -17.18 45.62
C THR A 500 -13.44 -17.25 47.15
N ILE A 501 -14.07 -16.26 47.79
CA ILE A 501 -14.35 -16.26 49.23
C ILE A 501 -15.37 -17.34 49.61
N ASN A 502 -16.40 -17.57 48.78
CA ASN A 502 -17.40 -18.61 49.04
C ASN A 502 -16.81 -20.02 48.90
N THR A 503 -15.97 -20.26 47.89
CA THR A 503 -15.24 -21.53 47.74
C THR A 503 -14.20 -21.77 48.85
N ALA A 504 -13.59 -20.72 49.41
CA ALA A 504 -12.73 -20.83 50.60
C ALA A 504 -13.53 -21.13 51.89
N LYS A 505 -14.75 -20.61 52.03
CA LYS A 505 -15.64 -20.91 53.16
C LYS A 505 -16.18 -22.33 53.12
N ASP A 506 -16.51 -22.86 51.94
CA ASP A 506 -16.97 -24.24 51.78
C ASP A 506 -15.85 -25.26 52.09
N ASN A 507 -14.57 -24.90 51.86
CA ASN A 507 -13.41 -25.73 52.21
C ASN A 507 -13.00 -25.65 53.70
N CYS A 508 -13.36 -24.58 54.43
CA CYS A 508 -13.15 -24.48 55.88
C CYS A 508 -14.30 -25.10 56.71
N ALA A 509 -15.41 -25.50 56.08
CA ALA A 509 -16.55 -26.13 56.76
C ALA A 509 -16.43 -27.66 56.87
N VAL A 510 -15.33 -28.27 56.42
CA VAL A 510 -15.04 -29.70 56.51
C VAL A 510 -13.74 -29.95 57.29
N ASP A 511 -13.63 -29.40 58.49
CA ASP A 511 -12.85 -30.10 59.52
C ASP A 511 -13.22 -29.60 60.92
N SER A 512 -14.13 -30.31 61.58
CA SER A 512 -14.27 -30.24 63.04
C SER A 512 -14.90 -31.52 63.58
N THR A 513 -14.08 -32.57 63.72
CA THR A 513 -14.21 -33.50 64.87
C THR A 513 -12.83 -34.04 65.29
N ASN A 514 -12.48 -33.83 66.58
CA ASN A 514 -11.44 -34.49 67.41
C ASN A 514 -9.96 -34.36 66.99
N THR A 515 -8.98 -33.97 67.84
CA THR A 515 -8.76 -34.34 69.25
C THR A 515 -7.65 -33.48 69.90
N LYS A 516 -7.66 -33.39 71.25
CA LYS A 516 -6.76 -32.71 72.20
C LYS A 516 -5.23 -32.83 71.95
N ARG A 517 -4.46 -31.73 72.17
CA ARG A 517 -3.41 -31.59 73.23
C ARG A 517 -2.72 -30.20 73.27
N LYS A 518 -2.19 -29.90 74.47
CA LYS A 518 -1.58 -28.66 75.02
C LYS A 518 -0.41 -28.03 74.23
N GLY A 519 -0.20 -26.72 74.40
CA GLY A 519 1.12 -26.08 74.35
C GLY A 519 1.12 -24.56 74.10
N ASP A 520 1.74 -23.83 75.02
CA ASP A 520 1.93 -22.38 75.18
C ASP A 520 2.15 -21.43 73.97
N ALA A 521 1.49 -20.27 74.10
CA ALA A 521 1.98 -18.88 74.07
C ALA A 521 2.94 -18.31 72.98
N THR A 522 2.51 -17.13 72.51
CA THR A 522 3.29 -15.89 72.20
C THR A 522 3.74 -15.59 70.75
N THR A 523 3.08 -14.55 70.21
CA THR A 523 3.60 -13.38 69.48
C THR A 523 3.96 -13.40 67.97
N VAL A 524 3.22 -12.53 67.26
CA VAL A 524 3.66 -11.40 66.41
C VAL A 524 3.89 -11.62 64.90
N SER A 525 2.99 -10.97 64.16
CA SER A 525 3.11 -10.23 62.88
C SER A 525 4.08 -10.68 61.79
N LEU A 526 3.58 -10.72 60.54
CA LEU A 526 3.80 -9.62 59.58
C LEU A 526 3.01 -9.87 58.28
N LEU A 527 2.21 -8.88 57.91
CA LEU A 527 1.85 -8.61 56.53
C LEU A 527 3.13 -8.25 55.76
N SER A 528 3.41 -8.92 54.64
CA SER A 528 3.97 -8.26 53.46
C SER A 528 3.71 -9.07 52.18
N SER A 529 2.96 -8.43 51.29
CA SER A 529 3.12 -8.39 49.84
C SER A 529 3.73 -9.60 49.12
N ASN A 530 2.90 -10.24 48.28
CA ASN A 530 3.37 -10.88 47.04
C ASN A 530 2.50 -10.43 45.87
N ILE A 531 2.96 -9.40 45.16
CA ILE A 531 2.61 -9.16 43.76
C ILE A 531 3.34 -10.24 42.97
N ALA A 532 2.65 -11.31 42.61
CA ALA A 532 3.14 -12.28 41.65
C ALA A 532 2.73 -11.84 40.24
N ALA A 533 3.72 -11.40 39.46
CA ALA A 533 3.60 -11.19 38.03
C ALA A 533 3.11 -12.47 37.36
N ILE A 534 1.97 -12.37 36.67
CA ILE A 534 1.42 -13.46 35.86
C ILE A 534 2.32 -13.64 34.63
N PRO A 535 2.89 -14.83 34.38
CA PRO A 535 3.70 -15.05 33.20
C PRO A 535 2.80 -15.09 31.95
N PHE A 536 3.15 -14.28 30.95
CA PHE A 536 2.65 -14.39 29.59
C PHE A 536 2.89 -15.83 29.11
N ARG A 537 1.80 -16.56 28.82
CA ARG A 537 1.89 -17.82 28.08
C ARG A 537 2.58 -17.54 26.74
N LYS A 538 3.75 -18.13 26.56
CA LYS A 538 4.35 -18.37 25.24
C LYS A 538 3.30 -19.10 24.40
N ILE A 539 2.81 -18.42 23.37
CA ILE A 539 2.26 -19.11 22.22
C ILE A 539 3.49 -19.58 21.46
N ASP A 540 3.68 -20.89 21.35
CA ASP A 540 4.70 -21.46 20.49
C ASP A 540 4.43 -21.00 19.05
N SER A 541 5.28 -20.09 18.57
CA SER A 541 5.38 -19.71 17.18
C SER A 541 5.96 -20.89 16.41
N GLN A 542 5.11 -21.83 16.02
CA GLN A 542 5.47 -22.82 15.02
C GLN A 542 5.63 -22.12 13.67
N VAL A 543 6.87 -22.11 13.19
CA VAL A 543 7.33 -21.93 11.81
C VAL A 543 6.68 -20.77 11.05
N GLN A 544 7.20 -19.56 11.24
CA GLN A 544 7.16 -18.56 10.17
C GLN A 544 8.07 -19.07 9.05
N HIS A 545 7.49 -19.53 7.94
CA HIS A 545 8.23 -19.62 6.68
C HIS A 545 8.61 -18.18 6.30
N ASN A 546 9.89 -17.84 6.49
CA ASN A 546 10.41 -16.58 5.97
C ASN A 546 10.39 -16.65 4.44
N ASP A 547 9.60 -15.80 3.80
CA ASP A 547 9.61 -15.64 2.35
C ASP A 547 11.02 -15.28 1.86
N SER A 548 11.45 -15.89 0.76
CA SER A 548 12.81 -15.81 0.20
C SER A 548 13.44 -14.40 0.14
N SER A 549 12.65 -13.36 -0.15
CA SER A 549 13.13 -11.97 -0.19
C SER A 549 13.41 -11.37 1.21
N THR A 550 12.62 -11.75 2.22
CA THR A 550 12.88 -11.41 3.62
C THR A 550 14.05 -12.24 4.16
N SER A 551 14.17 -13.48 3.72
CA SER A 551 15.29 -14.37 4.04
C SER A 551 16.62 -13.83 3.52
N ALA A 552 16.67 -13.26 2.31
CA ALA A 552 17.87 -12.59 1.80
C ALA A 552 18.30 -11.40 2.67
N PHE A 553 17.32 -10.62 3.15
CA PHE A 553 17.59 -9.50 4.06
C PHE A 553 18.08 -9.97 5.44
N LEU A 554 17.43 -10.99 6.00
CA LEU A 554 17.75 -11.55 7.33
C LEU A 554 19.06 -12.35 7.35
N ALA A 555 19.37 -13.10 6.29
CA ALA A 555 20.61 -13.89 6.16
C ALA A 555 21.87 -13.01 6.18
N MET A 556 21.77 -11.76 5.70
CA MET A 556 22.89 -10.81 5.72
C MET A 556 23.13 -10.19 7.08
N ASN A 557 22.08 -9.99 7.88
CA ASN A 557 22.20 -9.49 9.26
C ASN A 557 22.82 -10.55 10.20
N GLY A 558 22.73 -11.83 9.85
CA GLY A 558 23.34 -12.93 10.62
C GLY A 558 24.85 -13.08 10.42
N ASN A 559 25.39 -12.64 9.28
CA ASN A 559 26.77 -12.91 8.87
C ASN A 559 27.83 -11.92 9.37
N GLN A 560 27.48 -10.97 10.25
CA GLN A 560 28.45 -10.04 10.87
C GLN A 560 28.60 -10.17 12.39
N SER A 561 28.12 -11.25 13.00
CA SER A 561 28.27 -11.50 14.45
C SER A 561 29.13 -12.73 14.74
N THR A 562 30.43 -12.68 14.42
CA THR A 562 31.42 -13.62 14.96
C THR A 562 32.72 -12.91 15.34
N ASN A 563 32.66 -11.95 16.27
CA ASN A 563 33.68 -11.81 17.30
C ASN A 563 33.27 -10.76 18.33
N THR A 564 32.64 -11.21 19.40
CA THR A 564 32.71 -10.74 20.80
C THR A 564 31.46 -11.27 21.48
N GLY A 565 31.63 -12.14 22.48
CA GLY A 565 30.53 -12.79 23.18
C GLY A 565 29.69 -11.80 23.99
N LYS A 566 28.70 -11.17 23.36
CA LYS A 566 27.52 -10.56 24.00
C LYS A 566 26.33 -10.69 23.06
N ARG A 567 25.31 -11.46 23.48
CA ARG A 567 24.02 -11.57 22.77
C ARG A 567 23.40 -10.16 22.60
N PRO A 568 22.95 -9.75 21.41
CA PRO A 568 22.11 -8.56 21.29
C PRO A 568 20.73 -8.85 21.89
N ARG A 569 20.32 -8.02 22.85
CA ARG A 569 18.95 -8.01 23.37
C ARG A 569 18.02 -7.52 22.27
N LEU A 570 16.93 -8.26 22.02
CA LEU A 570 15.78 -7.76 21.28
C LEU A 570 15.31 -6.44 21.93
N CYS A 571 15.12 -5.40 21.12
CA CYS A 571 14.49 -4.15 21.51
C CYS A 571 13.06 -4.40 22.00
N GLN A 572 12.90 -4.56 23.31
CA GLN A 572 11.69 -4.15 24.02
C GLN A 572 11.74 -2.62 24.13
N THR A 573 10.90 -1.93 23.38
CA THR A 573 10.69 -0.50 23.52
C THR A 573 9.96 -0.23 24.84
N TYR A 574 10.72 0.22 25.84
CA TYR A 574 10.21 0.91 27.02
C TYR A 574 9.82 2.34 26.64
N PHE A 575 8.57 2.71 26.88
CA PHE A 575 8.16 4.11 27.00
C PHE A 575 8.55 4.58 28.40
N ASN A 576 9.61 5.38 28.52
CA ASN A 576 9.83 6.21 29.69
C ASN A 576 9.26 7.61 29.41
N PHE A 577 8.30 8.01 30.23
CA PHE A 577 7.93 9.39 30.44
C PHE A 577 8.84 9.93 31.54
N ASP A 578 9.60 10.99 31.26
CA ASP A 578 10.21 11.81 32.29
C ASP A 578 9.29 12.99 32.62
N ASN A 579 9.30 13.31 33.93
CA ASN A 579 8.44 14.24 34.67
C ASN A 579 8.30 15.65 34.09
#